data_AF-A0A2V6FTD9-F1
#
_entry.id   AF-A0A2V6FTD9-F1
#
_cell.length_a   1.000
_cell.length_b   1.000
_cell.length_c   1.000
_cell.angle_alpha   90.00
_cell.angle_beta   90.00
_cell.angle_gamma   90.00
#
_symmetry.space_group_name_H-M   'P 1'
#
loop_
_entity.id
_entity.type
_entity.pdbx_description
1 polymer ?
#
loop_
_entity_poly.entity_id
_entity_poly.type
_entity_poly.pdbx_seq_one_letter_code
_entity_poly.pdbx_strand_id
1 'polypeptide(L)'
;MQLHDAPQVIVASSTFNNNSAGQEGGAVYISGTSTLVVDKTMFTGNSAIDGGAISVDGVVRLTKSTLTGNSAVWGPAPSYKQPAAGGAIFAGQDFNGGQAYLTDVTLSGNKAFEGGAVYQTPDGSAAMTNTTISGNTAGNGGGIRNTNGSLSLANVTISGNSVTGYGGGVVCTSGPNNFANVTITGNSAGAADGGIYANGGEATMINTLVAKNPGGNFGSSFDTTISGDHNLSDDNTFGFAGRGIGADNVTNLLLGPLANNGGLTMTHMPQPGSAAIDAGTSNGAPSTDQRGVARPQFAAFDVGAVEYLPLIDSTSSYIQYDGWVAVSDRFASGGHYRISHTANDVITYGFGGTSIKWITRKGPEMGKALVTIDGVDKGTFDLYNSSDLQNQQFAFSGLASGAHKIAITVTGTKNPLSTDSIVALDGFIVGTATVQESALGVQYNNWTGKSQTAAIGGSYRSNGTLGSAARFNFIGTSINLVTARGPPYGNVNVYIDGVLMSSNIDLYSSTQQWQYTLQYSGLTNANHTIEVWPTHTKNAKSKDYSVAVDAFTGPFTALP
;
A
#
# COMPACT_ATOMS: atom_id res chain seq x y z
N MET A 1 -9.78 -12.16 31.66
CA MET A 1 -9.24 -11.09 32.52
C MET A 1 -10.30 -10.04 32.69
N GLN A 2 -10.48 -9.48 33.88
CA GLN A 2 -11.45 -8.42 34.13
C GLN A 2 -10.75 -7.23 34.80
N LEU A 3 -11.02 -6.02 34.30
CA LEU A 3 -10.50 -4.77 34.82
C LEU A 3 -11.68 -3.91 35.29
N HIS A 4 -11.73 -3.64 36.58
CA HIS A 4 -12.79 -2.86 37.23
C HIS A 4 -12.16 -1.75 38.07
N ASP A 5 -12.85 -0.60 38.16
CA ASP A 5 -12.54 0.49 39.10
C ASP A 5 -11.18 1.19 38.88
N ALA A 6 -10.90 1.57 37.62
CA ALA A 6 -9.80 2.45 37.20
C ALA A 6 -8.34 1.91 37.17
N PRO A 7 -8.03 0.60 37.22
CA PRO A 7 -6.65 0.15 37.06
C PRO A 7 -6.11 0.42 35.65
N GLN A 8 -4.80 0.63 35.57
CA GLN A 8 -4.04 0.51 34.33
C GLN A 8 -3.28 -0.81 34.34
N VAL A 9 -3.51 -1.64 33.32
CA VAL A 9 -2.81 -2.92 33.15
C VAL A 9 -2.07 -2.93 31.82
N ILE A 10 -0.83 -3.42 31.85
CA ILE A 10 0.01 -3.61 30.67
C ILE A 10 0.14 -5.11 30.42
N VAL A 11 -0.17 -5.53 29.20
CA VAL A 11 0.03 -6.90 28.72
C VAL A 11 0.95 -6.84 27.50
N ALA A 12 2.04 -7.60 27.52
CA ALA A 12 2.98 -7.63 26.41
C ALA A 12 3.34 -9.07 26.05
N SER A 13 3.55 -9.34 24.75
CA SER A 13 4.06 -10.61 24.24
C SER A 13 3.31 -11.84 24.77
N SER A 14 1.98 -11.72 24.88
CA SER A 14 1.12 -12.71 25.51
C SER A 14 0.16 -13.37 24.51
N THR A 15 -0.57 -14.39 24.95
CA THR A 15 -1.60 -15.05 24.13
C THR A 15 -2.85 -15.36 24.97
N PHE A 16 -4.00 -14.87 24.51
CA PHE A 16 -5.32 -15.23 25.00
C PHE A 16 -6.01 -16.12 23.96
N ASN A 17 -6.04 -17.43 24.22
CA ASN A 17 -6.53 -18.42 23.27
C ASN A 17 -7.76 -19.16 23.80
N ASN A 18 -8.82 -19.23 23.00
CA ASN A 18 -10.04 -20.00 23.28
C ASN A 18 -10.70 -19.70 24.63
N ASN A 19 -10.64 -18.45 25.09
CA ASN A 19 -11.35 -18.02 26.29
C ASN A 19 -12.83 -17.78 25.95
N SER A 20 -13.72 -18.06 26.91
CA SER A 20 -15.16 -17.83 26.72
C SER A 20 -15.77 -17.14 27.94
N ALA A 21 -16.60 -16.13 27.68
CA ALA A 21 -17.39 -15.44 28.68
C ALA A 21 -18.88 -15.50 28.31
N GLY A 22 -19.76 -15.51 29.31
CA GLY A 22 -21.21 -15.56 29.08
C GLY A 22 -21.84 -14.24 28.63
N GLN A 23 -21.11 -13.12 28.72
CA GLN A 23 -21.60 -11.77 28.40
C GLN A 23 -20.54 -10.98 27.63
N GLU A 24 -19.52 -10.48 28.32
CA GLU A 24 -18.61 -9.48 27.80
C GLU A 24 -17.17 -9.98 27.78
N GLY A 25 -16.47 -9.70 26.68
CA GLY A 25 -15.02 -9.80 26.64
C GLY A 25 -14.53 -11.22 26.82
N GLY A 26 -14.63 -12.04 25.77
CA GLY A 26 -14.32 -13.48 25.86
C GLY A 26 -12.95 -13.76 26.46
N ALA A 27 -11.96 -12.91 26.15
CA ALA A 27 -10.66 -12.87 26.82
C ALA A 27 -10.57 -11.76 27.88
N VAL A 28 -11.02 -10.54 27.55
CA VAL A 28 -10.84 -9.37 28.42
C VAL A 28 -12.09 -8.49 28.46
N TYR A 29 -12.56 -8.20 29.67
CA TYR A 29 -13.56 -7.17 29.91
C TYR A 29 -12.94 -5.99 30.67
N ILE A 30 -13.19 -4.77 30.18
CA ILE A 30 -12.66 -3.52 30.73
C ILE A 30 -13.84 -2.62 31.08
N SER A 31 -14.11 -2.42 32.36
CA SER A 31 -15.21 -1.58 32.83
C SER A 31 -14.75 -0.27 33.47
N GLY A 32 -15.65 0.70 33.56
CA GLY A 32 -15.39 2.00 34.19
C GLY A 32 -14.25 2.76 33.51
N THR A 33 -13.44 3.48 34.26
CA THR A 33 -12.32 4.28 33.72
C THR A 33 -11.02 3.48 33.54
N SER A 34 -11.10 2.15 33.57
CA SER A 34 -9.93 1.26 33.48
C SER A 34 -9.23 1.36 32.12
N THR A 35 -7.91 1.20 32.10
CA THR A 35 -7.11 1.21 30.87
C THR A 35 -6.34 -0.08 30.70
N LEU A 36 -6.46 -0.71 29.54
CA LEU A 36 -5.60 -1.80 29.10
C LEU A 36 -4.65 -1.32 28.02
N VAL A 37 -3.35 -1.55 28.22
CA VAL A 37 -2.31 -1.34 27.20
C VAL A 37 -1.77 -2.71 26.79
N VAL A 38 -1.85 -3.02 25.50
CA VAL A 38 -1.47 -4.31 24.94
C VAL A 38 -0.41 -4.13 23.86
N ASP A 39 0.72 -4.85 23.96
CA ASP A 39 1.74 -4.90 22.92
C ASP A 39 2.03 -6.34 22.47
N LYS A 40 2.20 -6.56 21.16
CA LYS A 40 2.63 -7.85 20.57
C LYS A 40 1.86 -9.07 21.10
N THR A 41 0.56 -8.94 21.31
CA THR A 41 -0.26 -9.98 21.93
C THR A 41 -1.24 -10.57 20.93
N MET A 42 -1.53 -11.87 21.09
CA MET A 42 -2.49 -12.58 20.26
C MET A 42 -3.78 -12.86 21.03
N PHE A 43 -4.93 -12.57 20.43
CA PHE A 43 -6.25 -12.98 20.89
C PHE A 43 -6.87 -13.89 19.83
N THR A 44 -6.92 -15.19 20.10
CA THR A 44 -7.33 -16.18 19.11
C THR A 44 -8.49 -17.04 19.62
N GLY A 45 -9.53 -17.21 18.81
CA GLY A 45 -10.62 -18.14 19.11
C GLY A 45 -11.45 -17.81 20.35
N ASN A 46 -11.40 -16.57 20.85
CA ASN A 46 -12.15 -16.19 22.04
C ASN A 46 -13.62 -15.91 21.70
N SER A 47 -14.52 -16.11 22.67
CA SER A 47 -15.95 -15.92 22.45
C SER A 47 -16.72 -15.33 23.62
N ALA A 48 -17.63 -14.40 23.33
CA ALA A 48 -18.57 -13.81 24.28
C ALA A 48 -19.84 -13.37 23.53
N ILE A 49 -20.83 -12.80 24.22
CA ILE A 49 -21.96 -12.15 23.53
C ILE A 49 -21.49 -10.85 22.89
N ASP A 50 -20.80 -10.02 23.67
CA ASP A 50 -20.23 -8.76 23.24
C ASP A 50 -18.71 -8.77 23.40
N GLY A 51 -17.99 -8.44 22.33
CA GLY A 51 -16.54 -8.41 22.33
C GLY A 51 -15.98 -9.81 22.41
N GLY A 52 -16.02 -10.56 21.31
CA GLY A 52 -15.58 -11.96 21.28
C GLY A 52 -14.18 -12.15 21.88
N ALA A 53 -13.26 -11.21 21.66
CA ALA A 53 -12.03 -11.12 22.44
C ALA A 53 -12.11 -10.09 23.56
N ILE A 54 -12.43 -8.84 23.23
CA ILE A 54 -12.33 -7.70 24.14
C ILE A 54 -13.65 -6.94 24.14
N SER A 55 -14.22 -6.75 25.33
CA SER A 55 -15.27 -5.76 25.56
C SER A 55 -14.69 -4.61 26.39
N VAL A 56 -14.95 -3.37 25.97
CA VAL A 56 -14.39 -2.17 26.58
C VAL A 56 -15.45 -1.10 26.77
N ASP A 57 -15.65 -0.70 28.03
CA ASP A 57 -16.30 0.55 28.46
C ASP A 57 -15.26 1.64 28.77
N GLY A 58 -14.07 1.24 29.21
CA GLY A 58 -12.94 2.13 29.49
C GLY A 58 -12.08 2.41 28.26
N VAL A 59 -10.78 2.18 28.38
CA VAL A 59 -9.83 2.39 27.28
C VAL A 59 -9.01 1.15 27.00
N VAL A 60 -8.90 0.79 25.71
CA VAL A 60 -7.94 -0.20 25.24
C VAL A 60 -6.99 0.41 24.22
N ARG A 61 -5.69 0.17 24.40
CA ARG A 61 -4.63 0.54 23.47
C ARG A 61 -3.92 -0.73 23.01
N LEU A 62 -4.02 -1.06 21.73
CA LEU A 62 -3.36 -2.23 21.14
C LEU A 62 -2.27 -1.79 20.17
N THR A 63 -1.06 -2.31 20.36
CA THR A 63 0.06 -2.14 19.44
C THR A 63 0.55 -3.50 18.96
N LYS A 64 0.82 -3.62 17.65
CA LYS A 64 1.50 -4.81 17.05
C LYS A 64 0.82 -6.14 17.38
N SER A 65 -0.49 -6.11 17.62
CA SER A 65 -1.26 -7.22 18.17
C SER A 65 -2.16 -7.85 17.10
N THR A 66 -2.59 -9.09 17.34
CA THR A 66 -3.40 -9.84 16.38
C THR A 66 -4.64 -10.39 17.06
N LEU A 67 -5.82 -10.14 16.48
CA LEU A 67 -7.11 -10.61 16.95
C LEU A 67 -7.74 -11.44 15.83
N THR A 68 -7.69 -12.77 15.99
CA THR A 68 -8.01 -13.73 14.94
C THR A 68 -9.07 -14.74 15.35
N GLY A 69 -10.08 -14.96 14.51
CA GLY A 69 -11.04 -16.05 14.74
C GLY A 69 -11.89 -15.91 16.00
N ASN A 70 -12.04 -14.69 16.54
CA ASN A 70 -12.86 -14.44 17.72
C ASN A 70 -14.34 -14.30 17.31
N SER A 71 -15.26 -14.69 18.19
CA SER A 71 -16.68 -14.76 17.86
C SER A 71 -17.57 -14.14 18.94
N ALA A 72 -18.34 -13.13 18.54
CA ALA A 72 -19.52 -12.70 19.26
C ALA A 72 -20.67 -13.70 18.95
N VAL A 73 -21.19 -14.39 19.98
CA VAL A 73 -22.18 -15.47 19.84
C VAL A 73 -23.47 -15.11 20.55
N TRP A 74 -24.60 -15.44 19.93
CA TRP A 74 -25.91 -15.19 20.51
C TRP A 74 -26.12 -16.05 21.77
N GLY A 75 -26.36 -15.43 22.92
CA GLY A 75 -26.71 -16.14 24.16
C GLY A 75 -28.11 -16.73 24.12
N PRO A 76 -28.44 -17.73 24.96
CA PRO A 76 -29.80 -18.29 25.00
C PRO A 76 -30.86 -17.22 25.37
N ALA A 77 -31.90 -17.09 24.53
CA ALA A 77 -33.06 -16.23 24.76
C ALA A 77 -33.83 -16.61 26.05
N PRO A 78 -34.49 -15.67 26.77
CA PRO A 78 -35.19 -14.48 26.24
C PRO A 78 -34.83 -13.12 26.88
N SER A 79 -33.72 -12.99 27.59
CA SER A 79 -33.44 -11.82 28.45
C SER A 79 -32.65 -10.67 27.80
N TYR A 80 -32.12 -10.80 26.58
CA TYR A 80 -31.14 -9.84 26.06
C TYR A 80 -31.73 -8.90 24.99
N LYS A 81 -31.53 -7.60 25.23
CA LYS A 81 -32.08 -6.48 24.43
C LYS A 81 -31.23 -6.10 23.21
N GLN A 82 -30.02 -6.65 23.02
CA GLN A 82 -29.13 -6.30 21.91
C GLN A 82 -28.54 -7.56 21.24
N PRO A 83 -28.30 -7.53 19.91
CA PRO A 83 -27.66 -8.62 19.19
C PRO A 83 -26.16 -8.72 19.51
N ALA A 84 -25.61 -9.95 19.46
CA ALA A 84 -24.19 -10.22 19.72
C ALA A 84 -23.26 -9.37 18.81
N ALA A 85 -22.44 -8.52 19.43
CA ALA A 85 -21.72 -7.47 18.73
C ALA A 85 -20.19 -7.49 18.95
N GLY A 86 -19.44 -7.07 17.94
CA GLY A 86 -17.99 -6.92 18.02
C GLY A 86 -17.26 -8.25 18.10
N GLY A 87 -17.10 -8.93 16.97
CA GLY A 87 -16.53 -10.29 16.94
C GLY A 87 -15.12 -10.35 17.53
N ALA A 88 -14.31 -9.31 17.35
CA ALA A 88 -13.08 -9.10 18.10
C ALA A 88 -13.26 -8.11 19.25
N ILE A 89 -13.68 -6.89 18.93
CA ILE A 89 -13.76 -5.78 19.89
C ILE A 89 -15.17 -5.21 19.89
N PHE A 90 -15.74 -5.11 21.07
CA PHE A 90 -16.94 -4.34 21.33
C PHE A 90 -16.58 -3.15 22.20
N ALA A 91 -16.88 -1.94 21.71
CA ALA A 91 -16.63 -0.69 22.42
C ALA A 91 -17.97 -0.04 22.81
N GLY A 92 -18.39 -0.19 24.08
CA GLY A 92 -19.60 0.44 24.59
C GLY A 92 -20.28 -0.19 25.80
N GLN A 93 -21.37 0.49 26.20
CA GLN A 93 -22.47 0.25 27.17
C GLN A 93 -22.52 1.24 28.34
N ASP A 94 -21.39 1.67 28.95
CA ASP A 94 -21.40 2.64 30.07
C ASP A 94 -20.25 3.68 30.06
N PHE A 95 -20.38 4.79 30.82
CA PHE A 95 -19.37 5.85 31.07
C PHE A 95 -18.73 6.59 29.87
N ASN A 96 -19.51 7.35 29.08
CA ASN A 96 -19.03 8.09 27.89
C ASN A 96 -18.46 7.19 26.76
N GLY A 97 -18.76 5.89 26.78
CA GLY A 97 -18.47 4.93 25.72
C GLY A 97 -17.02 4.43 25.67
N GLY A 98 -16.87 3.15 25.32
CA GLY A 98 -15.57 2.50 25.18
C GLY A 98 -14.67 3.13 24.13
N GLN A 99 -13.37 3.22 24.43
CA GLN A 99 -12.36 3.78 23.53
C GLN A 99 -11.35 2.72 23.09
N ALA A 100 -11.25 2.48 21.79
CA ALA A 100 -10.32 1.53 21.19
C ALA A 100 -9.29 2.24 20.31
N TYR A 101 -8.03 2.19 20.71
CA TYR A 101 -6.90 2.72 19.94
C TYR A 101 -6.04 1.57 19.43
N LEU A 102 -5.94 1.43 18.11
CA LEU A 102 -5.26 0.32 17.45
C LEU A 102 -4.14 0.85 16.56
N THR A 103 -2.91 0.39 16.79
CA THR A 103 -1.76 0.74 15.94
C THR A 103 -1.03 -0.52 15.52
N ASP A 104 -0.84 -0.71 14.22
CA ASP A 104 -0.17 -1.91 13.67
C ASP A 104 -0.89 -3.22 14.06
N VAL A 105 -2.23 -3.21 14.07
CA VAL A 105 -3.05 -4.34 14.51
C VAL A 105 -3.58 -5.14 13.32
N THR A 106 -3.76 -6.45 13.51
CA THR A 106 -4.50 -7.31 12.57
C THR A 106 -5.79 -7.81 13.20
N LEU A 107 -6.94 -7.51 12.58
CA LEU A 107 -8.27 -8.00 12.95
C LEU A 107 -8.78 -8.90 11.82
N SER A 108 -8.69 -10.22 11.96
CA SER A 108 -9.05 -11.10 10.85
C SER A 108 -9.83 -12.37 11.19
N GLY A 109 -10.77 -12.75 10.33
CA GLY A 109 -11.54 -13.97 10.51
C GLY A 109 -12.48 -13.95 11.73
N ASN A 110 -12.79 -12.76 12.27
CA ASN A 110 -13.68 -12.62 13.41
C ASN A 110 -15.15 -12.63 12.94
N LYS A 111 -16.05 -13.03 13.84
CA LYS A 111 -17.46 -13.24 13.53
C LYS A 111 -18.38 -12.59 14.56
N ALA A 112 -19.45 -11.93 14.09
CA ALA A 112 -20.48 -11.38 14.96
C ALA A 112 -21.87 -11.41 14.28
N PHE A 113 -22.90 -10.99 15.00
CA PHE A 113 -24.13 -10.55 14.33
C PHE A 113 -23.99 -9.10 13.87
N GLU A 114 -23.35 -8.24 14.68
CA GLU A 114 -23.04 -6.86 14.33
C GLU A 114 -21.55 -6.53 14.51
N GLY A 115 -20.91 -5.96 13.49
CA GLY A 115 -19.50 -5.56 13.57
C GLY A 115 -18.58 -6.77 13.66
N GLY A 116 -18.29 -7.40 12.52
CA GLY A 116 -17.58 -8.70 12.49
C GLY A 116 -16.21 -8.65 13.14
N ALA A 117 -15.45 -7.55 12.98
CA ALA A 117 -14.29 -7.27 13.83
C ALA A 117 -14.63 -6.30 14.96
N VAL A 118 -15.11 -5.11 14.63
CA VAL A 118 -15.32 -4.03 15.61
C VAL A 118 -16.75 -3.53 15.57
N TYR A 119 -17.36 -3.43 16.74
CA TYR A 119 -18.62 -2.74 16.94
C TYR A 119 -18.45 -1.57 17.91
N GLN A 120 -19.05 -0.42 17.57
CA GLN A 120 -19.06 0.77 18.41
C GLN A 120 -20.48 1.25 18.69
N THR A 121 -20.75 1.56 19.96
CA THR A 121 -21.98 2.24 20.41
C THR A 121 -21.92 3.75 20.17
N PRO A 122 -23.04 4.50 20.33
CA PRO A 122 -23.10 5.95 20.09
C PRO A 122 -22.05 6.81 20.80
N ASP A 123 -21.69 6.46 22.03
CA ASP A 123 -20.67 7.22 22.78
C ASP A 123 -19.25 6.66 22.58
N GLY A 124 -19.11 5.54 21.87
CA GLY A 124 -17.83 4.85 21.69
C GLY A 124 -16.92 5.56 20.68
N SER A 125 -15.61 5.28 20.78
CA SER A 125 -14.63 5.76 19.80
C SER A 125 -13.64 4.68 19.40
N ALA A 126 -13.24 4.69 18.12
CA ALA A 126 -12.23 3.81 17.57
C ALA A 126 -11.31 4.61 16.67
N ALA A 127 -10.03 4.57 16.99
CA ALA A 127 -8.98 5.14 16.16
C ALA A 127 -8.00 4.04 15.77
N MET A 128 -7.82 3.85 14.46
CA MET A 128 -6.99 2.78 13.92
C MET A 128 -5.94 3.35 12.97
N THR A 129 -4.69 2.98 13.20
CA THR A 129 -3.56 3.38 12.37
C THR A 129 -2.79 2.14 11.93
N ASN A 130 -2.35 2.10 10.67
CA ASN A 130 -1.53 1.03 10.11
C ASN A 130 -2.13 -0.38 10.31
N THR A 131 -3.45 -0.49 10.28
CA THR A 131 -4.20 -1.68 10.72
C THR A 131 -4.85 -2.40 9.54
N THR A 132 -4.92 -3.72 9.62
CA THR A 132 -5.62 -4.56 8.62
C THR A 132 -6.86 -5.21 9.23
N ILE A 133 -7.99 -5.04 8.57
CA ILE A 133 -9.28 -5.63 8.93
C ILE A 133 -9.72 -6.52 7.78
N SER A 134 -9.62 -7.85 7.94
CA SER A 134 -9.85 -8.75 6.81
C SER A 134 -10.58 -10.05 7.10
N GLY A 135 -11.37 -10.52 6.14
CA GLY A 135 -12.06 -11.81 6.23
C GLY A 135 -13.01 -11.93 7.42
N ASN A 136 -13.48 -10.82 7.99
CA ASN A 136 -14.43 -10.83 9.10
C ASN A 136 -15.85 -10.97 8.55
N THR A 137 -16.74 -11.59 9.35
CA THR A 137 -18.11 -11.91 8.92
C THR A 137 -19.15 -11.40 9.92
N ALA A 138 -20.23 -10.82 9.42
CA ALA A 138 -21.33 -10.34 10.26
C ALA A 138 -22.71 -10.41 9.60
N GLY A 139 -23.75 -10.14 10.38
CA GLY A 139 -25.08 -9.78 9.86
C GLY A 139 -25.04 -8.43 9.16
N ASN A 140 -24.45 -7.40 9.80
CA ASN A 140 -24.10 -6.11 9.18
C ASN A 140 -22.75 -5.59 9.68
N GLY A 141 -22.07 -4.76 8.87
CA GLY A 141 -20.75 -4.21 9.18
C GLY A 141 -19.69 -5.31 9.30
N GLY A 142 -19.30 -5.90 8.17
CA GLY A 142 -18.46 -7.10 8.17
C GLY A 142 -17.11 -6.86 8.83
N GLY A 143 -16.46 -5.75 8.50
CA GLY A 143 -15.29 -5.25 9.22
C GLY A 143 -15.69 -4.45 10.46
N ILE A 144 -16.23 -3.26 10.24
CA ILE A 144 -16.57 -2.30 11.30
C ILE A 144 -18.05 -1.95 11.24
N ARG A 145 -18.70 -1.87 12.39
CA ARG A 145 -19.99 -1.19 12.56
C ARG A 145 -19.87 -0.06 13.59
N ASN A 146 -19.90 1.17 13.10
CA ASN A 146 -19.94 2.38 13.91
C ASN A 146 -21.38 2.93 13.99
N THR A 147 -22.00 2.85 15.17
CA THR A 147 -23.37 3.31 15.39
C THR A 147 -23.35 4.64 16.14
N ASN A 148 -23.17 5.76 15.43
CA ASN A 148 -23.13 7.15 15.92
C ASN A 148 -21.88 7.54 16.73
N GLY A 149 -20.94 6.62 16.93
CA GLY A 149 -19.65 6.89 17.57
C GLY A 149 -18.66 7.61 16.67
N SER A 150 -17.46 7.86 17.20
CA SER A 150 -16.36 8.46 16.44
C SER A 150 -15.47 7.38 15.83
N LEU A 151 -15.26 7.44 14.51
CA LEU A 151 -14.39 6.52 13.78
C LEU A 151 -13.29 7.30 13.06
N SER A 152 -12.03 6.97 13.35
CA SER A 152 -10.86 7.53 12.68
C SER A 152 -9.96 6.44 12.14
N LEU A 153 -9.70 6.44 10.84
CA LEU A 153 -8.89 5.46 10.14
C LEU A 153 -7.76 6.17 9.38
N ALA A 154 -6.52 5.78 9.67
CA ALA A 154 -5.34 6.30 8.97
C ALA A 154 -4.45 5.14 8.51
N ASN A 155 -4.11 5.07 7.21
CA ASN A 155 -3.30 3.97 6.67
C ASN A 155 -3.90 2.58 6.97
N VAL A 156 -5.19 2.41 6.73
CA VAL A 156 -5.93 1.19 7.07
C VAL A 156 -6.30 0.42 5.80
N THR A 157 -6.09 -0.89 5.82
CA THR A 157 -6.59 -1.80 4.79
C THR A 157 -7.81 -2.58 5.30
N ILE A 158 -8.96 -2.46 4.64
CA ILE A 158 -10.20 -3.19 4.93
C ILE A 158 -10.52 -4.08 3.74
N SER A 159 -10.39 -5.40 3.89
CA SER A 159 -10.43 -6.31 2.74
C SER A 159 -11.13 -7.64 2.98
N GLY A 160 -11.96 -8.07 2.02
CA GLY A 160 -12.55 -9.40 2.05
C GLY A 160 -13.51 -9.66 3.21
N ASN A 161 -14.04 -8.60 3.84
CA ASN A 161 -15.06 -8.74 4.88
C ASN A 161 -16.43 -8.97 4.24
N SER A 162 -17.29 -9.77 4.87
CA SER A 162 -18.53 -10.23 4.25
C SER A 162 -19.73 -10.17 5.19
N VAL A 163 -20.87 -9.74 4.68
CA VAL A 163 -22.13 -9.70 5.43
C VAL A 163 -23.32 -10.23 4.65
N THR A 164 -24.33 -10.69 5.38
CA THR A 164 -25.64 -11.01 4.78
C THR A 164 -26.50 -9.77 4.56
N GLY A 165 -26.34 -8.74 5.38
CA GLY A 165 -27.06 -7.46 5.33
C GLY A 165 -26.28 -6.39 4.56
N TYR A 166 -25.94 -5.29 5.24
CA TYR A 166 -25.32 -4.08 4.64
C TYR A 166 -23.90 -3.80 5.15
N GLY A 167 -23.11 -3.13 4.31
CA GLY A 167 -21.78 -2.62 4.66
C GLY A 167 -20.78 -3.75 4.89
N GLY A 168 -20.36 -4.41 3.81
CA GLY A 168 -19.38 -5.51 3.89
C GLY A 168 -18.09 -5.08 4.58
N GLY A 169 -17.56 -3.91 4.22
CA GLY A 169 -16.38 -3.32 4.85
C GLY A 169 -16.74 -2.54 6.11
N VAL A 170 -17.43 -1.42 5.94
CA VAL A 170 -17.75 -0.47 7.01
C VAL A 170 -19.22 -0.10 6.98
N VAL A 171 -19.86 -0.12 8.15
CA VAL A 171 -21.10 0.61 8.43
C VAL A 171 -20.75 1.82 9.29
N CYS A 172 -21.15 3.01 8.86
CA CYS A 172 -21.03 4.23 9.64
C CYS A 172 -22.35 5.04 9.66
N THR A 173 -22.71 5.58 10.82
CA THR A 173 -23.90 6.43 10.98
C THR A 173 -23.51 7.80 11.56
N SER A 174 -24.43 8.53 12.21
CA SER A 174 -24.41 9.99 12.40
C SER A 174 -23.24 10.63 13.18
N GLY A 175 -22.23 9.86 13.59
CA GLY A 175 -21.01 10.36 14.23
C GLY A 175 -19.94 10.79 13.22
N PRO A 176 -18.81 11.38 13.67
CA PRO A 176 -17.72 11.77 12.78
C PRO A 176 -16.97 10.53 12.27
N ASN A 177 -16.80 10.43 10.95
CA ASN A 177 -16.06 9.36 10.31
C ASN A 177 -14.91 9.94 9.46
N ASN A 178 -13.67 9.73 9.87
CA ASN A 178 -12.49 10.32 9.21
C ASN A 178 -11.60 9.23 8.61
N PHE A 179 -11.48 9.20 7.29
CA PHE A 179 -10.65 8.25 6.55
C PHE A 179 -9.52 8.99 5.84
N ALA A 180 -8.29 8.68 6.19
CA ALA A 180 -7.10 9.25 5.57
C ALA A 180 -6.20 8.13 5.07
N ASN A 181 -5.94 8.08 3.76
CA ASN A 181 -5.12 7.02 3.16
C ASN A 181 -5.65 5.62 3.56
N VAL A 182 -6.89 5.32 3.19
CA VAL A 182 -7.54 4.03 3.50
C VAL A 182 -7.80 3.27 2.21
N THR A 183 -7.63 1.95 2.23
CA THR A 183 -7.98 1.06 1.11
C THR A 183 -9.10 0.12 1.54
N ILE A 184 -10.25 0.21 0.88
CA ILE A 184 -11.44 -0.62 1.15
C ILE A 184 -11.77 -1.41 -0.12
N THR A 185 -11.48 -2.72 -0.13
CA THR A 185 -11.60 -3.52 -1.34
C THR A 185 -12.02 -4.97 -1.12
N GLY A 186 -12.71 -5.58 -2.09
CA GLY A 186 -13.11 -6.98 -2.03
C GLY A 186 -14.10 -7.31 -0.90
N ASN A 187 -14.71 -6.31 -0.28
CA ASN A 187 -15.72 -6.50 0.76
C ASN A 187 -17.10 -6.73 0.11
N SER A 188 -17.90 -7.62 0.67
CA SER A 188 -19.16 -8.08 0.06
C SER A 188 -20.35 -8.01 1.01
N ALA A 189 -21.53 -7.76 0.43
CA ALA A 189 -22.78 -7.67 1.15
C ALA A 189 -23.92 -8.34 0.35
N GLY A 190 -24.88 -8.95 1.06
CA GLY A 190 -25.98 -9.70 0.44
C GLY A 190 -27.09 -8.83 -0.17
N ALA A 191 -27.32 -7.64 0.38
CA ALA A 191 -28.41 -6.75 -0.05
C ALA A 191 -27.96 -5.64 -1.03
N ALA A 192 -26.80 -5.02 -0.75
CA ALA A 192 -26.00 -4.08 -1.55
C ALA A 192 -24.84 -3.58 -0.66
N ASP A 193 -23.93 -2.74 -1.17
CA ASP A 193 -23.03 -1.91 -0.33
C ASP A 193 -21.86 -2.72 0.25
N GLY A 194 -21.17 -3.44 -0.63
CA GLY A 194 -20.02 -4.25 -0.25
C GLY A 194 -18.94 -3.43 0.46
N GLY A 195 -18.70 -2.19 0.01
CA GLY A 195 -17.67 -1.31 0.58
C GLY A 195 -18.12 -0.62 1.87
N ILE A 196 -18.78 0.53 1.70
CA ILE A 196 -19.24 1.39 2.81
C ILE A 196 -20.76 1.55 2.74
N TYR A 197 -21.42 1.28 3.86
CA TYR A 197 -22.78 1.74 4.11
C TYR A 197 -22.74 2.93 5.08
N ALA A 198 -23.19 4.09 4.61
CA ALA A 198 -23.25 5.32 5.41
C ALA A 198 -24.72 5.77 5.55
N ASN A 199 -25.19 5.99 6.78
CA ASN A 199 -26.57 6.45 7.04
C ASN A 199 -26.59 7.58 8.07
N GLY A 200 -26.65 8.82 7.57
CA GLY A 200 -26.59 10.05 8.37
C GLY A 200 -25.16 10.49 8.72
N GLY A 201 -25.01 11.73 9.20
CA GLY A 201 -23.73 12.26 9.73
C GLY A 201 -22.77 12.84 8.71
N GLU A 202 -21.50 12.89 9.10
CA GLU A 202 -20.40 13.41 8.28
C GLU A 202 -19.30 12.35 8.10
N ALA A 203 -18.83 12.20 6.87
CA ALA A 203 -17.62 11.45 6.56
C ALA A 203 -16.62 12.36 5.84
N THR A 204 -15.40 12.44 6.35
CA THR A 204 -14.30 13.12 5.67
C THR A 204 -13.35 12.06 5.13
N MET A 205 -13.16 12.04 3.81
CA MET A 205 -12.30 11.07 3.13
C MET A 205 -11.20 11.78 2.37
N ILE A 206 -9.95 11.45 2.65
CA ILE A 206 -8.80 12.01 1.95
C ILE A 206 -7.91 10.87 1.49
N ASN A 207 -7.44 10.93 0.23
CA ASN A 207 -6.59 9.91 -0.36
C ASN A 207 -7.15 8.49 -0.13
N THR A 208 -8.48 8.32 -0.12
CA THR A 208 -9.11 7.05 0.19
C THR A 208 -9.52 6.34 -1.09
N LEU A 209 -9.22 5.05 -1.15
CA LEU A 209 -9.53 4.17 -2.27
C LEU A 209 -10.61 3.18 -1.84
N VAL A 210 -11.76 3.23 -2.51
CA VAL A 210 -12.88 2.30 -2.29
C VAL A 210 -13.18 1.63 -3.62
N ALA A 211 -12.83 0.36 -3.77
CA ALA A 211 -12.90 -0.29 -5.08
C ALA A 211 -13.09 -1.81 -5.02
N LYS A 212 -13.61 -2.40 -6.10
CA LYS A 212 -13.78 -3.84 -6.26
C LYS A 212 -14.59 -4.49 -5.13
N ASN A 213 -15.58 -3.78 -4.60
CA ASN A 213 -16.47 -4.32 -3.59
C ASN A 213 -17.74 -4.88 -4.26
N PRO A 214 -17.98 -6.21 -4.26
CA PRO A 214 -19.19 -6.77 -4.85
C PRO A 214 -20.46 -6.22 -4.18
N GLY A 215 -21.44 -5.82 -4.99
CA GLY A 215 -22.65 -5.15 -4.51
C GLY A 215 -22.55 -3.61 -4.46
N GLY A 216 -21.40 -3.04 -4.85
CA GLY A 216 -21.17 -1.60 -4.94
C GLY A 216 -20.22 -1.09 -3.86
N ASN A 217 -19.47 -0.03 -4.20
CA ASN A 217 -18.56 0.62 -3.26
C ASN A 217 -19.31 1.38 -2.17
N PHE A 218 -20.47 1.96 -2.49
CA PHE A 218 -21.31 2.69 -1.54
C PHE A 218 -22.80 2.43 -1.74
N GLY A 219 -23.61 2.65 -0.70
CA GLY A 219 -25.04 2.30 -0.68
C GLY A 219 -26.11 3.38 -0.70
N SER A 220 -27.18 3.13 -1.46
CA SER A 220 -28.22 4.07 -1.91
C SER A 220 -28.97 4.94 -0.89
N SER A 221 -28.90 4.67 0.42
CA SER A 221 -29.57 5.49 1.46
C SER A 221 -28.61 6.49 2.09
N PHE A 222 -28.25 7.54 1.35
CA PHE A 222 -27.30 8.56 1.83
C PHE A 222 -28.00 9.81 2.34
N ASP A 223 -28.08 9.96 3.66
CA ASP A 223 -28.28 11.26 4.33
C ASP A 223 -26.97 11.77 4.98
N THR A 224 -25.83 11.25 4.50
CA THR A 224 -24.49 11.58 5.00
C THR A 224 -23.85 12.66 4.14
N THR A 225 -23.33 13.71 4.78
CA THR A 225 -22.45 14.68 4.13
C THR A 225 -21.07 14.09 4.01
N ILE A 226 -20.56 13.91 2.79
CA ILE A 226 -19.18 13.49 2.57
C ILE A 226 -18.37 14.64 1.99
N SER A 227 -17.21 14.87 2.60
CA SER A 227 -16.24 15.88 2.21
C SER A 227 -14.84 15.27 2.11
N GLY A 228 -13.88 16.06 1.64
CA GLY A 228 -12.47 15.68 1.59
C GLY A 228 -11.89 15.84 0.18
N ASP A 229 -10.91 15.03 -0.18
CA ASP A 229 -10.07 15.31 -1.34
C ASP A 229 -9.31 14.08 -1.91
N HIS A 230 -9.04 14.08 -3.21
CA HIS A 230 -8.25 13.06 -3.93
C HIS A 230 -8.63 11.59 -3.63
N ASN A 231 -9.93 11.28 -3.55
CA ASN A 231 -10.41 9.90 -3.39
C ASN A 231 -10.61 9.20 -4.74
N LEU A 232 -10.55 7.87 -4.77
CA LEU A 232 -10.76 7.08 -5.99
C LEU A 232 -11.78 5.95 -5.78
N SER A 233 -12.66 5.77 -6.77
CA SER A 233 -13.61 4.66 -6.87
C SER A 233 -13.58 4.04 -8.27
N ASP A 234 -13.70 2.71 -8.36
CA ASP A 234 -13.84 1.99 -9.65
C ASP A 234 -15.28 1.91 -10.17
N ASP A 235 -16.24 2.39 -9.40
CA ASP A 235 -17.64 2.54 -9.80
C ASP A 235 -18.13 3.98 -9.57
N ASN A 236 -19.41 4.23 -9.85
CA ASN A 236 -20.07 5.52 -9.66
C ASN A 236 -21.19 5.48 -8.61
N THR A 237 -21.19 4.50 -7.71
CA THR A 237 -22.26 4.33 -6.71
C THR A 237 -22.36 5.51 -5.73
N PHE A 238 -21.34 6.38 -5.70
CA PHE A 238 -21.24 7.51 -4.78
C PHE A 238 -21.04 8.88 -5.44
N GLY A 239 -20.30 8.94 -6.54
CA GLY A 239 -20.09 10.18 -7.27
C GLY A 239 -19.04 11.11 -6.64
N PHE A 240 -17.86 10.61 -6.26
CA PHE A 240 -16.73 11.45 -5.81
C PHE A 240 -16.45 12.62 -6.77
N ALA A 241 -16.48 12.35 -8.07
CA ALA A 241 -16.26 13.34 -9.12
C ALA A 241 -17.35 14.41 -9.13
N GLY A 242 -18.62 14.02 -8.92
CA GLY A 242 -19.75 14.96 -8.85
C GLY A 242 -19.67 15.92 -7.66
N ARG A 243 -18.88 15.58 -6.64
CA ARG A 243 -18.64 16.38 -5.43
C ARG A 243 -17.31 17.14 -5.47
N GLY A 244 -16.47 16.89 -6.47
CA GLY A 244 -15.14 17.51 -6.59
C GLY A 244 -14.14 17.04 -5.53
N ILE A 245 -14.33 15.85 -4.94
CA ILE A 245 -13.49 15.31 -3.86
C ILE A 245 -12.68 14.07 -4.31
N GLY A 246 -12.66 13.79 -5.61
CA GLY A 246 -12.03 12.59 -6.16
C GLY A 246 -12.51 12.25 -7.56
N ALA A 247 -12.27 11.00 -7.98
CA ALA A 247 -12.69 10.44 -9.26
C ALA A 247 -13.48 9.13 -9.09
N ASP A 248 -14.43 8.92 -9.99
CA ASP A 248 -15.26 7.70 -10.10
C ASP A 248 -14.95 6.95 -11.40
N ASN A 249 -15.41 5.69 -11.48
CA ASN A 249 -15.21 4.81 -12.64
C ASN A 249 -13.73 4.66 -13.06
N VAL A 250 -12.81 4.70 -12.09
CA VAL A 250 -11.38 4.55 -12.33
C VAL A 250 -11.06 3.09 -12.62
N THR A 251 -10.83 2.76 -13.90
CA THR A 251 -10.72 1.37 -14.34
C THR A 251 -9.34 0.74 -14.14
N ASN A 252 -8.29 1.55 -14.00
CA ASN A 252 -6.90 1.10 -13.86
C ASN A 252 -6.36 1.28 -12.43
N LEU A 253 -7.11 0.89 -11.40
CA LEU A 253 -6.59 0.92 -10.02
C LEU A 253 -5.54 -0.16 -9.72
N LEU A 254 -5.50 -1.24 -10.51
CA LEU A 254 -4.45 -2.26 -10.52
C LEU A 254 -3.93 -2.69 -9.13
N LEU A 255 -4.82 -2.95 -8.15
CA LEU A 255 -4.37 -3.44 -6.84
C LEU A 255 -3.96 -4.92 -6.92
N GLY A 256 -2.80 -5.24 -6.32
CA GLY A 256 -2.39 -6.62 -6.03
C GLY A 256 -3.28 -7.27 -4.96
N PRO A 257 -3.11 -8.59 -4.70
CA PRO A 257 -3.86 -9.29 -3.67
C PRO A 257 -3.53 -8.77 -2.27
N LEU A 258 -4.38 -9.10 -1.27
CA LEU A 258 -4.05 -8.88 0.13
C LEU A 258 -2.86 -9.79 0.47
N ALA A 259 -1.72 -9.19 0.76
CA ALA A 259 -0.49 -9.92 0.96
C ALA A 259 0.41 -9.21 1.97
N ASN A 260 1.48 -9.89 2.39
CA ASN A 260 2.56 -9.23 3.08
C ASN A 260 3.41 -8.45 2.07
N ASN A 261 3.15 -7.15 1.93
CA ASN A 261 3.90 -6.24 1.06
C ASN A 261 4.92 -5.40 1.86
N GLY A 262 5.44 -5.98 2.95
CA GLY A 262 6.26 -5.30 3.96
C GLY A 262 5.41 -4.66 5.06
N GLY A 263 6.06 -4.27 6.17
CA GLY A 263 5.40 -3.67 7.33
C GLY A 263 4.86 -4.69 8.34
N LEU A 264 4.04 -4.24 9.28
CA LEU A 264 3.55 -5.07 10.41
C LEU A 264 2.20 -5.77 10.11
N THR A 265 1.47 -5.29 9.11
CA THR A 265 0.11 -5.70 8.75
C THR A 265 -0.02 -5.87 7.22
N MET A 266 -0.95 -6.72 6.77
CA MET A 266 -1.12 -7.03 5.34
C MET A 266 -1.81 -5.90 4.57
N THR A 267 -1.41 -5.66 3.32
CA THR A 267 -1.92 -4.55 2.51
C THR A 267 -2.28 -4.99 1.10
N HIS A 268 -2.93 -4.11 0.34
CA HIS A 268 -3.05 -4.24 -1.12
C HIS A 268 -2.07 -3.27 -1.79
N MET A 269 -1.01 -3.78 -2.39
CA MET A 269 -0.03 -2.95 -3.10
C MET A 269 -0.60 -2.50 -4.46
N PRO A 270 -0.70 -1.19 -4.75
CA PRO A 270 -0.89 -0.69 -6.11
C PRO A 270 0.19 -1.28 -7.01
N GLN A 271 -0.23 -1.93 -8.09
CA GLN A 271 0.72 -2.38 -9.10
C GLN A 271 1.14 -1.19 -9.95
N PRO A 272 2.31 -1.29 -10.61
CA PRO A 272 2.77 -0.23 -11.50
C PRO A 272 1.65 0.29 -12.39
N GLY A 273 1.61 1.62 -12.53
CA GLY A 273 0.63 2.46 -13.26
C GLY A 273 -0.84 2.19 -12.97
N SER A 274 -1.07 1.71 -11.77
CA SER A 274 -2.27 2.04 -11.02
C SER A 274 -2.52 3.56 -11.06
N ALA A 275 -3.76 3.96 -11.31
CA ALA A 275 -4.22 5.34 -11.15
C ALA A 275 -4.18 5.86 -9.71
N ALA A 276 -3.88 5.00 -8.72
CA ALA A 276 -3.68 5.41 -7.35
C ALA A 276 -2.29 5.99 -7.08
N ILE A 277 -1.32 5.71 -7.96
CA ILE A 277 0.07 6.18 -7.82
C ILE A 277 0.14 7.67 -8.18
N ASP A 278 0.80 8.46 -7.33
CA ASP A 278 0.99 9.90 -7.49
C ASP A 278 -0.33 10.70 -7.66
N ALA A 279 -1.45 10.14 -7.21
CA ALA A 279 -2.79 10.72 -7.42
C ALA A 279 -3.37 11.38 -6.16
N GLY A 280 -2.63 11.38 -5.05
CA GLY A 280 -3.04 11.88 -3.75
C GLY A 280 -2.49 13.27 -3.42
N THR A 281 -2.99 13.82 -2.32
CA THR A 281 -2.58 15.12 -1.75
C THR A 281 -1.80 14.95 -0.45
N SER A 282 -0.95 15.92 -0.12
CA SER A 282 -0.28 15.98 1.19
C SER A 282 -1.20 16.51 2.30
N ASN A 283 -2.28 17.21 1.95
CA ASN A 283 -3.17 17.83 2.93
C ASN A 283 -3.98 16.77 3.68
N GLY A 284 -3.80 16.66 5.00
CA GLY A 284 -4.49 15.66 5.83
C GLY A 284 -3.93 14.23 5.71
N ALA A 285 -2.87 14.02 4.92
CA ALA A 285 -2.24 12.72 4.75
C ALA A 285 -1.20 12.43 5.86
N PRO A 286 -1.14 11.20 6.42
CA PRO A 286 -0.05 10.80 7.30
C PRO A 286 1.31 10.82 6.58
N SER A 287 2.38 11.18 7.31
CA SER A 287 3.75 11.30 6.76
C SER A 287 4.40 9.97 6.37
N THR A 288 3.83 8.85 6.81
CA THR A 288 4.23 7.49 6.45
C THR A 288 3.00 6.67 6.10
N ASP A 289 3.17 5.63 5.30
CA ASP A 289 2.13 4.69 4.92
C ASP A 289 1.91 3.57 5.95
N GLN A 290 0.99 2.63 5.67
CA GLN A 290 0.64 1.51 6.57
C GLN A 290 1.85 0.67 7.01
N ARG A 291 2.92 0.69 6.23
CA ARG A 291 4.14 -0.11 6.44
C ARG A 291 5.25 0.70 7.10
N GLY A 292 5.02 1.99 7.34
CA GLY A 292 6.00 2.95 7.83
C GLY A 292 6.88 3.54 6.72
N VAL A 293 6.53 3.37 5.44
CA VAL A 293 7.26 3.99 4.33
C VAL A 293 6.90 5.48 4.27
N ALA A 294 7.90 6.36 4.21
CA ALA A 294 7.67 7.80 4.13
C ALA A 294 6.86 8.19 2.88
N ARG A 295 6.10 9.28 2.94
CA ARG A 295 5.40 9.86 1.79
C ARG A 295 5.93 11.27 1.44
N PRO A 296 5.90 11.68 0.16
CA PRO A 296 5.68 10.83 -1.02
C PRO A 296 6.93 10.02 -1.39
N GLN A 297 6.78 8.91 -2.12
CA GLN A 297 7.94 8.20 -2.70
C GLN A 297 8.24 8.62 -4.14
N PHE A 298 7.29 9.24 -4.83
CA PHE A 298 7.45 9.77 -6.18
C PHE A 298 7.02 11.24 -6.26
N ALA A 299 6.24 11.62 -7.26
CA ALA A 299 5.88 13.02 -7.54
C ALA A 299 4.83 13.56 -6.57
N ALA A 300 3.96 12.70 -6.05
CA ALA A 300 2.90 13.02 -5.12
C ALA A 300 2.62 11.84 -4.19
N PHE A 301 1.67 12.01 -3.27
CA PHE A 301 1.23 10.95 -2.38
C PHE A 301 0.41 9.94 -3.18
N ASP A 302 0.39 8.69 -2.76
CA ASP A 302 -0.52 7.71 -3.35
C ASP A 302 -1.88 7.72 -2.65
N VAL A 303 -2.92 7.39 -3.42
CA VAL A 303 -4.28 7.17 -2.91
C VAL A 303 -4.39 5.75 -2.36
N GLY A 304 -4.86 5.62 -1.12
CA GLY A 304 -4.96 4.36 -0.40
C GLY A 304 -3.95 4.23 0.74
N ALA A 305 -3.90 3.03 1.32
CA ALA A 305 -3.17 2.75 2.57
C ALA A 305 -1.65 2.67 2.42
N VAL A 306 -1.14 2.46 1.21
CA VAL A 306 0.29 2.24 0.96
C VAL A 306 0.79 3.16 -0.15
N GLU A 307 2.07 3.51 -0.05
CA GLU A 307 2.80 4.14 -1.13
C GLU A 307 3.39 3.06 -2.05
N TYR A 308 3.28 3.23 -3.35
CA TYR A 308 3.94 2.36 -4.30
C TYR A 308 5.45 2.52 -4.17
N LEU A 309 6.11 1.37 -4.09
CA LEU A 309 7.55 1.26 -4.17
C LEU A 309 7.88 0.23 -5.25
N PRO A 310 8.88 0.49 -6.11
CA PRO A 310 9.45 -0.50 -7.01
C PRO A 310 10.38 -1.42 -6.19
N LEU A 311 9.76 -2.13 -5.26
CA LEU A 311 10.40 -3.04 -4.32
C LEU A 311 10.69 -4.37 -5.01
N ILE A 312 11.93 -4.83 -4.88
CA ILE A 312 12.39 -6.15 -5.25
C ILE A 312 12.71 -6.89 -3.95
N ASP A 313 11.84 -7.79 -3.51
CA ASP A 313 12.03 -8.53 -2.26
C ASP A 313 13.06 -9.68 -2.38
N SER A 314 13.40 -10.29 -1.25
CA SER A 314 14.40 -11.35 -1.14
C SER A 314 14.03 -12.70 -1.78
N THR A 315 12.81 -12.83 -2.29
CA THR A 315 12.35 -14.01 -3.04
C THR A 315 12.54 -13.86 -4.54
N SER A 316 12.87 -12.64 -5.01
CA SER A 316 13.11 -12.35 -6.41
C SER A 316 14.24 -13.21 -6.99
N SER A 317 13.94 -13.92 -8.08
CA SER A 317 14.93 -14.70 -8.84
C SER A 317 16.03 -13.85 -9.49
N TYR A 318 15.87 -12.52 -9.51
CA TYR A 318 16.88 -11.58 -10.03
C TYR A 318 18.00 -11.29 -9.04
N ILE A 319 17.78 -11.59 -7.75
CA ILE A 319 18.82 -11.46 -6.74
C ILE A 319 19.61 -12.76 -6.69
N GLN A 320 20.93 -12.65 -6.87
CA GLN A 320 21.84 -13.78 -6.80
C GLN A 320 22.38 -13.90 -5.38
N TYR A 321 22.29 -15.11 -4.83
CA TYR A 321 22.70 -15.43 -3.46
C TYR A 321 23.82 -16.47 -3.48
N ASP A 322 24.84 -16.27 -2.64
CA ASP A 322 25.87 -17.28 -2.37
C ASP A 322 25.86 -17.65 -0.88
N GLY A 323 25.33 -18.83 -0.54
CA GLY A 323 25.28 -19.34 0.86
C GLY A 323 24.14 -18.81 1.74
N TRP A 324 23.31 -17.89 1.24
CA TRP A 324 22.25 -17.25 2.05
C TRP A 324 20.99 -18.11 2.24
N VAL A 325 20.53 -18.20 3.47
CA VAL A 325 19.33 -18.96 3.86
C VAL A 325 18.12 -18.05 4.04
N ALA A 326 16.95 -18.54 3.63
CA ALA A 326 15.68 -17.83 3.83
C ALA A 326 15.19 -17.96 5.28
N VAL A 327 14.63 -16.87 5.80
CA VAL A 327 13.94 -16.83 7.07
C VAL A 327 12.54 -16.29 6.83
N SER A 328 11.52 -17.09 7.16
CA SER A 328 10.13 -16.65 7.12
C SER A 328 9.88 -15.68 8.27
N ASP A 329 9.39 -14.49 7.94
CA ASP A 329 9.08 -13.45 8.91
C ASP A 329 7.93 -12.60 8.38
N ARG A 330 6.88 -12.47 9.18
CA ARG A 330 5.70 -11.65 8.84
C ARG A 330 6.02 -10.16 8.70
N PHE A 331 7.21 -9.72 9.13
CA PHE A 331 7.69 -8.35 9.04
C PHE A 331 8.60 -8.11 7.83
N ALA A 332 9.03 -9.17 7.15
CA ALA A 332 9.83 -9.08 5.94
C ALA A 332 8.96 -8.84 4.70
N SER A 333 9.49 -8.10 3.74
CA SER A 333 8.92 -7.90 2.41
C SER A 333 8.67 -9.24 1.73
N GLY A 334 7.45 -9.51 1.24
CA GLY A 334 7.12 -10.81 0.66
C GLY A 334 7.10 -11.97 1.66
N GLY A 335 7.14 -11.68 2.97
CA GLY A 335 7.10 -12.67 4.06
C GLY A 335 8.41 -13.40 4.33
N HIS A 336 9.50 -13.04 3.64
CA HIS A 336 10.80 -13.69 3.80
C HIS A 336 11.92 -12.66 3.68
N TYR A 337 12.94 -12.82 4.52
CA TYR A 337 14.25 -12.19 4.30
C TYR A 337 15.31 -13.29 4.17
N ARG A 338 16.51 -12.91 3.76
CA ARG A 338 17.66 -13.81 3.61
C ARG A 338 18.75 -13.42 4.58
N ILE A 339 19.45 -14.40 5.17
CA ILE A 339 20.61 -14.16 6.03
C ILE A 339 21.83 -14.99 5.65
N SER A 340 23.00 -14.47 5.99
CA SER A 340 24.25 -15.23 6.11
C SER A 340 25.13 -14.63 7.21
N HIS A 341 25.93 -15.46 7.85
CA HIS A 341 27.02 -15.07 8.76
C HIS A 341 28.40 -15.50 8.24
N THR A 342 28.46 -16.18 7.09
CA THR A 342 29.72 -16.72 6.56
C THR A 342 30.48 -15.61 5.87
N ALA A 343 31.73 -15.38 6.30
CA ALA A 343 32.57 -14.35 5.69
C ALA A 343 32.74 -14.59 4.18
N ASN A 344 32.60 -13.52 3.41
CA ASN A 344 32.65 -13.47 1.94
C ASN A 344 31.42 -13.99 1.20
N ASP A 345 30.40 -14.52 1.88
CA ASP A 345 29.11 -14.75 1.25
C ASP A 345 28.60 -13.42 0.67
N VAL A 346 28.10 -13.47 -0.56
CA VAL A 346 27.74 -12.27 -1.31
C VAL A 346 26.32 -12.38 -1.86
N ILE A 347 25.61 -11.27 -1.79
CA ILE A 347 24.43 -11.04 -2.60
C ILE A 347 24.79 -10.10 -3.72
N THR A 348 24.34 -10.39 -4.93
CA THR A 348 24.41 -9.42 -6.02
C THR A 348 23.06 -9.19 -6.70
N TYR A 349 22.81 -7.96 -7.09
CA TYR A 349 21.61 -7.57 -7.83
C TYR A 349 21.96 -6.52 -8.89
N GLY A 350 21.48 -6.74 -10.11
CA GLY A 350 21.59 -5.77 -11.21
C GLY A 350 20.36 -4.87 -11.24
N PHE A 351 20.56 -3.56 -11.37
CA PHE A 351 19.48 -2.57 -11.40
C PHE A 351 19.77 -1.47 -12.42
N GLY A 352 18.74 -0.74 -12.86
CA GLY A 352 18.91 0.47 -13.63
C GLY A 352 18.51 1.72 -12.85
N GLY A 353 19.14 2.83 -13.19
CA GLY A 353 18.78 4.15 -12.69
C GLY A 353 19.81 4.75 -11.75
N THR A 354 19.46 5.90 -11.17
CA THR A 354 20.43 6.77 -10.50
C THR A 354 20.57 6.53 -8.99
N SER A 355 19.77 5.59 -8.46
CA SER A 355 19.81 5.23 -7.06
C SER A 355 19.24 3.83 -6.78
N ILE A 356 19.64 3.27 -5.64
CA ILE A 356 19.11 2.04 -5.06
C ILE A 356 19.11 2.16 -3.53
N LYS A 357 18.11 1.59 -2.87
CA LYS A 357 18.11 1.39 -1.42
C LYS A 357 18.19 -0.10 -1.11
N TRP A 358 19.05 -0.48 -0.17
CA TRP A 358 19.09 -1.80 0.43
C TRP A 358 18.19 -1.82 1.67
N ILE A 359 17.19 -2.70 1.68
CA ILE A 359 16.32 -2.95 2.84
C ILE A 359 16.86 -4.14 3.62
N THR A 360 17.00 -3.96 4.92
CA THR A 360 17.55 -4.95 5.85
C THR A 360 16.90 -4.81 7.24
N ARG A 361 17.42 -5.57 8.20
CA ARG A 361 17.12 -5.42 9.62
C ARG A 361 18.38 -5.12 10.40
N LYS A 362 18.19 -4.50 11.56
CA LYS A 362 19.22 -4.35 12.59
C LYS A 362 18.79 -5.09 13.84
N GLY A 363 19.75 -5.61 14.60
CA GLY A 363 19.44 -6.42 15.78
C GLY A 363 20.68 -6.83 16.57
N PRO A 364 20.50 -7.44 17.75
CA PRO A 364 21.60 -7.79 18.66
C PRO A 364 22.59 -8.81 18.12
N GLU A 365 22.18 -9.63 17.14
CA GLU A 365 22.97 -10.67 16.49
C GLU A 365 23.63 -10.23 15.18
N MET A 366 23.38 -8.98 14.76
CA MET A 366 23.74 -8.54 13.43
C MET A 366 25.21 -8.11 13.33
N GLY A 367 25.83 -8.43 12.20
CA GLY A 367 27.22 -8.15 11.86
C GLY A 367 27.40 -6.96 10.92
N LYS A 368 28.54 -6.95 10.23
CA LYS A 368 28.91 -5.90 9.27
C LYS A 368 28.86 -6.41 7.84
N ALA A 369 28.46 -5.54 6.93
CA ALA A 369 28.40 -5.83 5.51
C ALA A 369 29.17 -4.77 4.71
N LEU A 370 30.02 -5.22 3.78
CA LEU A 370 30.64 -4.35 2.79
C LEU A 370 29.68 -4.18 1.61
N VAL A 371 29.43 -2.95 1.18
CA VAL A 371 28.62 -2.67 -0.01
C VAL A 371 29.51 -2.11 -1.11
N THR A 372 29.40 -2.68 -2.31
CA THR A 372 30.00 -2.11 -3.52
C THR A 372 28.92 -1.90 -4.59
N ILE A 373 29.09 -0.88 -5.43
CA ILE A 373 28.26 -0.67 -6.63
C ILE A 373 29.21 -0.52 -7.81
N ASP A 374 29.04 -1.38 -8.82
CA ASP A 374 29.94 -1.51 -9.98
C ASP A 374 31.40 -1.73 -9.58
N GLY A 375 31.61 -2.48 -8.50
CA GLY A 375 32.94 -2.72 -7.92
C GLY A 375 33.52 -1.54 -7.13
N VAL A 376 32.84 -0.38 -7.10
CA VAL A 376 33.25 0.77 -6.28
C VAL A 376 32.77 0.59 -4.85
N ASP A 377 33.69 0.69 -3.88
CA ASP A 377 33.40 0.63 -2.46
C ASP A 377 32.48 1.78 -2.00
N LYS A 378 31.37 1.43 -1.36
CA LYS A 378 30.39 2.36 -0.77
C LYS A 378 30.43 2.37 0.76
N GLY A 379 31.31 1.60 1.36
CA GLY A 379 31.55 1.51 2.79
C GLY A 379 31.12 0.19 3.41
N THR A 380 31.51 0.02 4.66
CA THR A 380 31.09 -1.09 5.54
C THR A 380 30.01 -0.61 6.49
N PHE A 381 28.88 -1.30 6.52
CA PHE A 381 27.68 -0.94 7.28
C PHE A 381 27.52 -1.89 8.47
N ASP A 382 27.41 -1.33 9.67
CA ASP A 382 27.17 -2.07 10.91
C ASP A 382 25.67 -2.21 11.15
N LEU A 383 25.19 -3.45 11.11
CA LEU A 383 23.79 -3.79 11.30
C LEU A 383 23.44 -4.02 12.77
N TYR A 384 24.39 -3.92 13.70
CA TYR A 384 24.09 -4.04 15.12
C TYR A 384 23.10 -2.98 15.61
N ASN A 385 22.15 -3.41 16.43
CA ASN A 385 21.36 -2.57 17.33
C ASN A 385 21.05 -3.38 18.59
N SER A 386 20.94 -2.74 19.76
CA SER A 386 20.58 -3.43 21.00
C SER A 386 19.16 -4.01 21.01
N SER A 387 18.34 -3.66 20.03
CA SER A 387 16.97 -4.12 19.84
C SER A 387 16.71 -4.41 18.37
N ASP A 388 15.74 -5.27 18.08
CA ASP A 388 15.33 -5.56 16.71
C ASP A 388 14.64 -4.37 16.05
N LEU A 389 15.21 -3.92 14.95
CA LEU A 389 14.66 -2.91 14.06
C LEU A 389 14.49 -3.51 12.66
N GLN A 390 13.24 -3.67 12.24
CA GLN A 390 12.89 -4.14 10.89
C GLN A 390 12.85 -2.98 9.88
N ASN A 391 12.82 -3.28 8.58
CA ASN A 391 12.67 -2.31 7.48
C ASN A 391 13.68 -1.14 7.53
N GLN A 392 14.94 -1.46 7.83
CA GLN A 392 16.04 -0.49 7.83
C GLN A 392 16.58 -0.31 6.41
N GLN A 393 16.87 0.92 6.02
CA GLN A 393 17.22 1.23 4.63
C GLN A 393 18.56 1.96 4.54
N PHE A 394 19.46 1.44 3.70
CA PHE A 394 20.68 2.14 3.30
C PHE A 394 20.53 2.63 1.87
N ALA A 395 20.56 3.96 1.68
CA ALA A 395 20.36 4.58 0.38
C ALA A 395 21.69 4.88 -0.32
N PHE A 396 21.74 4.57 -1.61
CA PHE A 396 22.85 4.88 -2.50
C PHE A 396 22.30 5.67 -3.69
N SER A 397 22.70 6.94 -3.82
CA SER A 397 22.20 7.85 -4.86
C SER A 397 23.35 8.57 -5.57
N GLY A 398 23.01 9.37 -6.59
CA GLY A 398 24.01 10.09 -7.39
C GLY A 398 24.78 9.17 -8.35
N LEU A 399 24.22 8.00 -8.66
CA LEU A 399 24.76 7.12 -9.69
C LEU A 399 24.47 7.72 -11.07
N ALA A 400 25.32 7.38 -12.04
CA ALA A 400 25.05 7.73 -13.44
C ALA A 400 23.70 7.13 -13.86
N SER A 401 23.05 7.69 -14.88
CA SER A 401 21.89 6.98 -15.44
C SER A 401 22.38 5.80 -16.28
N GLY A 402 21.92 4.59 -15.98
CA GLY A 402 22.33 3.39 -16.69
C GLY A 402 22.11 2.13 -15.87
N ALA A 403 22.69 1.03 -16.33
CA ALA A 403 22.72 -0.23 -15.60
C ALA A 403 23.85 -0.24 -14.57
N HIS A 404 23.56 -0.79 -13.39
CA HIS A 404 24.43 -0.90 -12.24
C HIS A 404 24.32 -2.29 -11.62
N LYS A 405 25.33 -2.68 -10.84
CA LYS A 405 25.32 -3.90 -10.03
C LYS A 405 25.71 -3.58 -8.59
N ILE A 406 24.80 -3.82 -7.65
CA ILE A 406 25.11 -3.78 -6.22
C ILE A 406 25.62 -5.16 -5.76
N ALA A 407 26.61 -5.16 -4.88
CA ALA A 407 27.06 -6.35 -4.15
C ALA A 407 27.12 -6.06 -2.65
N ILE A 408 26.49 -6.92 -1.85
CA ILE A 408 26.51 -6.87 -0.38
C ILE A 408 27.27 -8.10 0.10
N THR A 409 28.43 -7.89 0.71
CA THR A 409 29.34 -8.95 1.14
C THR A 409 29.38 -9.04 2.65
N VAL A 410 29.16 -10.23 3.21
CA VAL A 410 29.30 -10.49 4.64
C VAL A 410 30.78 -10.37 5.01
N THR A 411 31.13 -9.49 5.94
CA THR A 411 32.55 -9.29 6.30
C THR A 411 33.05 -10.34 7.29
N GLY A 412 32.15 -11.08 7.95
CA GLY A 412 32.46 -11.94 9.10
C GLY A 412 32.88 -11.17 10.36
N THR A 413 32.81 -9.82 10.34
CA THR A 413 33.12 -8.98 11.49
C THR A 413 31.85 -8.39 12.09
N LYS A 414 31.90 -8.02 13.37
CA LYS A 414 30.74 -7.53 14.12
C LYS A 414 31.11 -6.44 15.11
N ASN A 415 30.11 -5.72 15.60
CA ASN A 415 30.25 -4.88 16.77
C ASN A 415 30.62 -5.74 18.00
N PRO A 416 31.50 -5.30 18.93
CA PRO A 416 31.82 -6.07 20.14
C PRO A 416 30.61 -6.41 21.02
N LEU A 417 29.54 -5.60 20.95
CA LEU A 417 28.29 -5.85 21.67
C LEU A 417 27.37 -6.85 20.96
N SER A 418 27.65 -7.18 19.70
CA SER A 418 26.82 -8.09 18.90
C SER A 418 27.09 -9.55 19.27
N THR A 419 26.03 -10.36 19.32
CA THR A 419 26.12 -11.79 19.65
C THR A 419 26.61 -12.62 18.46
N ASP A 420 26.41 -12.17 17.22
CA ASP A 420 26.81 -12.89 15.99
C ASP A 420 27.21 -11.89 14.86
N SER A 421 27.60 -12.39 13.68
CA SER A 421 27.97 -11.59 12.51
C SER A 421 26.95 -11.70 11.37
N ILE A 422 25.68 -11.88 11.69
CA ILE A 422 24.62 -12.08 10.69
C ILE A 422 24.39 -10.81 9.88
N VAL A 423 24.37 -10.94 8.56
CA VAL A 423 23.87 -9.90 7.64
C VAL A 423 22.54 -10.37 7.08
N ALA A 424 21.61 -9.44 6.89
CA ALA A 424 20.29 -9.72 6.35
C ALA A 424 20.01 -8.92 5.07
N LEU A 425 19.25 -9.50 4.15
CA LEU A 425 18.62 -8.80 3.04
C LEU A 425 17.13 -9.07 3.07
N ASP A 426 16.34 -8.00 3.16
CA ASP A 426 14.90 -8.05 2.96
C ASP A 426 14.54 -7.74 1.50
N GLY A 427 15.22 -6.77 0.88
CA GLY A 427 15.02 -6.43 -0.53
C GLY A 427 15.74 -5.18 -0.98
N PHE A 428 15.40 -4.70 -2.18
CA PHE A 428 15.91 -3.48 -2.78
C PHE A 428 14.77 -2.58 -3.24
N ILE A 429 14.92 -1.26 -3.09
CA ILE A 429 14.08 -0.27 -3.77
C ILE A 429 14.94 0.39 -4.83
N VAL A 430 14.60 0.21 -6.11
CA VAL A 430 15.35 0.82 -7.21
C VAL A 430 14.77 2.20 -7.50
N GLY A 431 15.62 3.22 -7.60
CA GLY A 431 15.18 4.55 -8.03
C GLY A 431 14.67 4.54 -9.48
N THR A 432 14.04 5.62 -9.92
CA THR A 432 13.67 5.73 -11.33
C THR A 432 14.92 5.78 -12.22
N ALA A 433 14.93 4.97 -13.26
CA ALA A 433 15.84 5.12 -14.37
C ALA A 433 15.34 6.23 -15.29
N THR A 434 16.28 6.95 -15.91
CA THR A 434 16.01 7.91 -16.99
C THR A 434 16.94 7.62 -18.15
N VAL A 435 16.46 6.92 -19.15
CA VAL A 435 17.21 6.66 -20.38
C VAL A 435 16.92 7.76 -21.38
N GLN A 436 17.94 8.59 -21.63
CA GLN A 436 17.86 9.65 -22.64
C GLN A 436 17.65 9.04 -24.03
N GLU A 437 16.95 9.75 -24.91
CA GLU A 437 16.83 9.43 -26.33
C GLU A 437 18.18 9.23 -27.05
N SER A 438 19.25 9.79 -26.50
CA SER A 438 20.61 9.72 -27.02
C SER A 438 21.38 8.50 -26.54
N ALA A 439 20.83 7.72 -25.61
CA ALA A 439 21.48 6.52 -25.08
C ALA A 439 21.64 5.43 -26.15
N LEU A 440 22.76 4.71 -26.10
CA LEU A 440 23.12 3.68 -27.08
C LEU A 440 22.07 2.55 -27.20
N GLY A 441 21.37 2.23 -26.11
CA GLY A 441 20.32 1.21 -26.08
C GLY A 441 18.99 1.65 -26.73
N VAL A 442 18.87 2.92 -27.13
CA VAL A 442 17.67 3.41 -27.85
C VAL A 442 17.95 3.42 -29.34
N GLN A 443 17.19 2.59 -30.06
CA GLN A 443 17.36 2.35 -31.47
C GLN A 443 16.34 3.14 -32.28
N TYR A 444 16.76 3.67 -33.43
CA TYR A 444 15.92 4.49 -34.29
C TYR A 444 16.13 4.13 -35.76
N ASN A 445 15.09 4.24 -36.57
CA ASN A 445 15.21 4.29 -38.02
C ASN A 445 14.79 5.68 -38.57
N ASN A 446 15.78 6.44 -39.07
CA ASN A 446 15.57 7.75 -39.69
C ASN A 446 15.06 8.88 -38.77
N TRP A 447 15.31 8.81 -37.45
CA TRP A 447 14.95 9.90 -36.53
C TRP A 447 16.05 10.95 -36.42
N THR A 448 15.66 12.22 -36.34
CA THR A 448 16.58 13.36 -36.25
C THR A 448 16.68 13.86 -34.81
N GLY A 449 17.90 13.96 -34.28
CA GLY A 449 18.18 14.60 -32.99
C GLY A 449 18.10 16.12 -33.06
N LYS A 450 17.58 16.75 -32.01
CA LYS A 450 17.38 18.19 -31.89
C LYS A 450 17.71 18.64 -30.47
N SER A 451 18.35 19.81 -30.34
CA SER A 451 18.60 20.43 -29.02
C SER A 451 17.38 21.19 -28.52
N GLN A 452 17.06 21.03 -27.25
CA GLN A 452 15.99 21.74 -26.56
C GLN A 452 16.23 21.72 -25.05
N THR A 453 16.42 22.88 -24.43
CA THR A 453 16.71 22.97 -22.99
C THR A 453 15.57 22.51 -22.09
N ALA A 454 14.33 22.56 -22.58
CA ALA A 454 13.16 22.07 -21.87
C ALA A 454 12.97 20.53 -21.93
N ALA A 455 13.69 19.84 -22.82
CA ALA A 455 13.72 18.39 -22.87
C ALA A 455 14.65 17.84 -21.77
N ILE A 456 14.40 16.62 -21.32
CA ILE A 456 15.27 15.95 -20.35
C ILE A 456 16.65 15.76 -21.01
N GLY A 457 17.72 16.11 -20.28
CA GLY A 457 19.08 16.07 -20.84
C GLY A 457 19.40 17.14 -21.90
N GLY A 458 18.45 18.02 -22.25
CA GLY A 458 18.68 19.13 -23.18
C GLY A 458 18.54 18.79 -24.66
N SER A 459 18.06 17.59 -25.00
CA SER A 459 17.83 17.16 -26.38
C SER A 459 16.66 16.19 -26.49
N TYR A 460 16.15 16.01 -27.71
CA TYR A 460 15.13 15.03 -28.05
C TYR A 460 15.34 14.54 -29.49
N ARG A 461 14.69 13.45 -29.88
CA ARG A 461 14.62 12.98 -31.26
C ARG A 461 13.20 13.12 -31.81
N SER A 462 13.08 13.43 -33.09
CA SER A 462 11.76 13.54 -33.74
C SER A 462 11.68 12.90 -35.10
N ASN A 463 10.53 12.32 -35.40
CA ASN A 463 10.14 11.86 -36.74
C ASN A 463 8.60 11.87 -36.87
N GLY A 464 8.07 12.07 -38.07
CA GLY A 464 6.64 12.00 -38.37
C GLY A 464 6.29 11.04 -39.51
N THR A 465 7.26 10.32 -40.08
CA THR A 465 7.06 9.46 -41.24
C THR A 465 6.48 8.10 -40.84
N LEU A 466 5.49 7.61 -41.60
CA LEU A 466 4.93 6.28 -41.43
C LEU A 466 6.02 5.20 -41.60
N GLY A 467 6.06 4.24 -40.68
CA GLY A 467 7.06 3.16 -40.69
C GLY A 467 8.37 3.51 -39.96
N SER A 468 8.52 4.74 -39.48
CA SER A 468 9.56 5.06 -38.49
C SER A 468 9.17 4.56 -37.10
N ALA A 469 10.16 4.21 -36.28
CA ALA A 469 10.03 3.66 -34.95
C ALA A 469 11.24 4.03 -34.10
N ALA A 470 10.99 4.34 -32.83
CA ALA A 470 12.00 4.29 -31.77
C ALA A 470 11.79 3.02 -30.96
N ARG A 471 12.87 2.31 -30.61
CA ARG A 471 12.82 1.06 -29.85
C ARG A 471 13.75 1.12 -28.65
N PHE A 472 13.30 0.57 -27.53
CA PHE A 472 14.10 0.47 -26.33
C PHE A 472 13.76 -0.80 -25.54
N ASN A 473 14.79 -1.50 -25.07
CA ASN A 473 14.66 -2.73 -24.32
C ASN A 473 14.89 -2.47 -22.83
N PHE A 474 14.06 -3.05 -21.97
CA PHE A 474 14.16 -2.87 -20.53
C PHE A 474 13.71 -4.12 -19.76
N ILE A 475 14.13 -4.23 -18.51
CA ILE A 475 13.54 -5.14 -17.53
C ILE A 475 12.81 -4.31 -16.50
N GLY A 476 11.51 -4.50 -16.37
CA GLY A 476 10.76 -3.79 -15.34
C GLY A 476 9.27 -3.94 -15.50
N THR A 477 8.56 -3.51 -14.48
CA THR A 477 7.10 -3.67 -14.37
C THR A 477 6.32 -2.47 -14.91
N SER A 478 7.03 -1.39 -15.25
CA SER A 478 6.48 -0.21 -15.92
C SER A 478 7.58 0.58 -16.62
N ILE A 479 7.17 1.36 -17.63
CA ILE A 479 7.99 2.31 -18.34
C ILE A 479 7.14 3.52 -18.73
N ASN A 480 7.73 4.70 -18.66
CA ASN A 480 7.16 5.94 -19.14
C ASN A 480 7.86 6.33 -20.44
N LEU A 481 7.08 6.71 -21.46
CA LEU A 481 7.57 7.48 -22.59
C LEU A 481 7.42 8.97 -22.26
N VAL A 482 8.54 9.67 -22.13
CA VAL A 482 8.57 11.13 -22.04
C VAL A 482 8.64 11.68 -23.47
N THR A 483 7.67 12.50 -23.83
CA THR A 483 7.50 13.11 -25.15
C THR A 483 7.13 14.58 -25.03
N ALA A 484 6.78 15.21 -26.15
CA ALA A 484 6.32 16.58 -26.21
C ALA A 484 4.97 16.66 -26.93
N ARG A 485 4.12 17.58 -26.46
CA ARG A 485 2.90 17.99 -27.13
C ARG A 485 3.00 19.43 -27.59
N GLY A 486 2.22 19.80 -28.60
CA GLY A 486 2.26 21.16 -29.12
C GLY A 486 1.84 21.26 -30.59
N PRO A 487 1.95 22.48 -31.16
CA PRO A 487 1.43 22.74 -32.50
C PRO A 487 1.98 21.87 -33.63
N PRO A 488 3.24 21.37 -33.63
CA PRO A 488 3.75 20.56 -34.75
C PRO A 488 3.53 19.05 -34.57
N TYR A 489 2.95 18.58 -33.46
CA TYR A 489 2.94 17.15 -33.18
C TYR A 489 1.70 16.45 -33.73
N GLY A 490 1.92 15.29 -34.35
CA GLY A 490 0.89 14.40 -34.89
C GLY A 490 0.53 13.29 -33.92
N ASN A 491 0.07 12.17 -34.45
CA ASN A 491 -0.38 11.05 -33.63
C ASN A 491 0.69 9.94 -33.53
N VAL A 492 0.65 9.21 -32.42
CA VAL A 492 1.59 8.13 -32.13
C VAL A 492 0.86 6.86 -31.66
N ASN A 493 1.38 5.71 -32.09
CA ASN A 493 1.08 4.42 -31.49
C ASN A 493 2.26 3.99 -30.61
N VAL A 494 1.97 3.36 -29.47
CA VAL A 494 3.00 2.76 -28.62
C VAL A 494 2.68 1.29 -28.41
N TYR A 495 3.70 0.45 -28.60
CA TYR A 495 3.63 -0.99 -28.39
C TYR A 495 4.59 -1.41 -27.28
N ILE A 496 4.24 -2.44 -26.54
CA ILE A 496 5.14 -3.15 -25.64
C ILE A 496 5.04 -4.64 -25.97
N ASP A 497 6.17 -5.27 -26.29
CA ASP A 497 6.28 -6.67 -26.71
C ASP A 497 5.38 -7.01 -27.92
N GLY A 498 5.24 -6.05 -28.84
CA GLY A 498 4.35 -6.17 -30.00
C GLY A 498 2.87 -6.00 -29.68
N VAL A 499 2.47 -5.82 -28.42
CA VAL A 499 1.10 -5.53 -28.01
C VAL A 499 0.85 -4.03 -28.09
N LEU A 500 -0.23 -3.61 -28.76
CA LEU A 500 -0.61 -2.20 -28.89
C LEU A 500 -1.12 -1.66 -27.55
N MET A 501 -0.31 -0.84 -26.88
CA MET A 501 -0.63 -0.24 -25.58
C MET A 501 -1.37 1.09 -25.73
N SER A 502 -1.11 1.83 -26.80
CA SER A 502 -1.78 3.09 -27.10
C SER A 502 -1.94 3.26 -28.59
N SER A 503 -3.15 3.61 -29.02
CA SER A 503 -3.52 3.78 -30.42
C SER A 503 -3.88 5.24 -30.71
N ASN A 504 -3.24 5.82 -31.73
CA ASN A 504 -3.48 7.15 -32.27
C ASN A 504 -3.56 8.25 -31.22
N ILE A 505 -2.63 8.25 -30.26
CA ILE A 505 -2.55 9.31 -29.26
C ILE A 505 -2.24 10.63 -29.97
N ASP A 506 -3.17 11.59 -29.89
CA ASP A 506 -3.00 12.93 -30.46
C ASP A 506 -2.07 13.75 -29.57
N LEU A 507 -0.87 14.05 -30.07
CA LEU A 507 0.11 14.89 -29.36
C LEU A 507 -0.08 16.40 -29.65
N TYR A 508 -1.13 16.79 -30.38
CA TYR A 508 -1.45 18.20 -30.57
C TYR A 508 -1.76 18.88 -29.23
N SER A 509 -1.28 20.11 -29.10
CA SER A 509 -1.74 21.10 -28.13
C SER A 509 -1.58 22.49 -28.75
N SER A 510 -2.43 23.45 -28.37
CA SER A 510 -2.32 24.83 -28.85
C SER A 510 -1.05 25.53 -28.32
N THR A 511 -0.51 25.05 -27.20
CA THR A 511 0.73 25.52 -26.59
C THR A 511 1.77 24.39 -26.51
N GLN A 512 3.04 24.75 -26.57
CA GLN A 512 4.13 23.78 -26.45
C GLN A 512 4.21 23.26 -25.00
N GLN A 513 4.23 21.93 -24.84
CA GLN A 513 4.37 21.24 -23.57
C GLN A 513 5.50 20.21 -23.71
N TRP A 514 6.58 20.40 -22.95
CA TRP A 514 7.69 19.45 -22.86
C TRP A 514 7.45 18.48 -21.70
N GLN A 515 8.12 17.33 -21.76
CA GLN A 515 8.05 16.31 -20.72
C GLN A 515 6.63 15.75 -20.50
N TYR A 516 5.79 15.79 -21.53
CA TYR A 516 4.49 15.13 -21.50
C TYR A 516 4.72 13.62 -21.41
N THR A 517 4.17 12.98 -20.39
CA THR A 517 4.51 11.60 -20.07
C THR A 517 3.33 10.67 -20.37
N LEU A 518 3.62 9.61 -21.12
CA LEU A 518 2.73 8.48 -21.33
C LEU A 518 3.24 7.30 -20.50
N GLN A 519 2.46 6.88 -19.51
CA GLN A 519 2.84 5.83 -18.57
C GLN A 519 2.30 4.47 -19.03
N TYR A 520 3.17 3.47 -19.03
CA TYR A 520 2.86 2.08 -19.35
C TYR A 520 3.27 1.18 -18.21
N SER A 521 2.40 0.27 -17.83
CA SER A 521 2.50 -0.38 -16.53
C SER A 521 1.70 -1.67 -16.45
N GLY A 522 1.71 -2.34 -15.30
CA GLY A 522 1.14 -3.68 -15.16
C GLY A 522 1.89 -4.73 -15.98
N LEU A 523 3.15 -4.45 -16.35
CA LEU A 523 4.00 -5.40 -17.06
C LEU A 523 4.52 -6.43 -16.07
N THR A 524 4.79 -7.64 -16.55
CA THR A 524 5.57 -8.61 -15.77
C THR A 524 6.95 -8.02 -15.45
N ASN A 525 7.60 -8.41 -14.36
CA ASN A 525 9.01 -8.00 -14.18
C ASN A 525 9.89 -8.87 -15.08
N ALA A 526 9.88 -8.66 -16.39
CA ALA A 526 10.59 -9.47 -17.39
C ALA A 526 11.27 -8.57 -18.43
N ASN A 527 11.94 -9.18 -19.42
CA ASN A 527 12.43 -8.42 -20.57
C ASN A 527 11.26 -7.92 -21.39
N HIS A 528 11.28 -6.63 -21.70
CA HIS A 528 10.29 -5.92 -22.49
C HIS A 528 10.96 -5.10 -23.59
N THR A 529 10.24 -4.91 -24.70
CA THR A 529 10.59 -3.96 -25.76
C THR A 529 9.46 -2.95 -25.92
N ILE A 530 9.74 -1.67 -25.66
CA ILE A 530 8.83 -0.57 -26.04
C ILE A 530 9.15 -0.10 -27.46
N GLU A 531 8.10 0.12 -28.26
CA GLU A 531 8.21 0.70 -29.60
C GLU A 531 7.28 1.91 -29.77
N VAL A 532 7.82 3.03 -30.28
CA VAL A 532 7.11 4.28 -30.49
C VAL A 532 7.00 4.56 -31.99
N TRP A 533 5.78 4.55 -32.53
CA TRP A 533 5.49 4.57 -33.96
C TRP A 533 4.67 5.80 -34.36
N PRO A 534 5.24 6.78 -35.08
CA PRO A 534 4.46 7.84 -35.72
C PRO A 534 3.48 7.24 -36.72
N THR A 535 2.21 7.63 -36.62
CA THR A 535 1.16 7.07 -37.47
C THR A 535 0.99 7.83 -38.79
N HIS A 536 1.70 8.95 -38.95
CA HIS A 536 1.51 9.91 -40.04
C HIS A 536 0.06 10.41 -40.16
N THR A 537 -0.67 10.43 -39.04
CA THR A 537 -1.96 11.12 -38.90
C THR A 537 -1.81 12.26 -37.91
N LYS A 538 -2.71 13.23 -37.94
CA LYS A 538 -2.66 14.38 -37.04
C LYS A 538 -4.02 15.03 -36.83
N ASN A 539 -4.16 15.77 -35.73
CA ASN A 539 -5.24 16.73 -35.55
C ASN A 539 -5.27 17.74 -36.71
N ALA A 540 -6.46 18.16 -37.15
CA ALA A 540 -6.61 19.18 -38.18
C ALA A 540 -5.92 20.52 -37.84
N LYS A 541 -5.78 20.83 -36.55
CA LYS A 541 -5.08 22.03 -36.05
C LYS A 541 -3.56 21.85 -35.95
N SER A 542 -3.05 20.63 -36.07
CA SER A 542 -1.62 20.38 -36.00
C SER A 542 -0.91 20.80 -37.29
N LYS A 543 0.24 21.44 -37.12
CA LYS A 543 1.06 21.98 -38.21
C LYS A 543 1.84 20.88 -38.92
N ASP A 544 2.12 19.75 -38.27
CA ASP A 544 2.94 18.67 -38.83
C ASP A 544 2.55 17.30 -38.21
N TYR A 545 3.17 16.22 -38.65
CA TYR A 545 2.96 14.84 -38.19
C TYR A 545 4.01 14.40 -37.16
N SER A 546 4.80 15.34 -36.63
CA SER A 546 5.97 15.03 -35.82
C SER A 546 5.59 14.28 -34.56
N VAL A 547 6.43 13.35 -34.13
CA VAL A 547 6.41 12.74 -32.80
C VAL A 547 7.78 13.00 -32.19
N ALA A 548 7.83 13.29 -30.88
CA ALA A 548 9.07 13.43 -30.14
C ALA A 548 9.31 12.20 -29.24
N VAL A 549 10.57 11.83 -29.08
CA VAL A 549 11.04 10.97 -27.98
C VAL A 549 12.09 11.78 -27.24
N ASP A 550 11.79 12.11 -25.99
CA ASP A 550 12.65 12.88 -25.08
C ASP A 550 13.45 11.93 -24.20
N ALA A 551 12.76 11.07 -23.44
CA ALA A 551 13.41 10.05 -22.62
C ALA A 551 12.44 8.88 -22.35
N PHE A 552 12.99 7.81 -21.78
CA PHE A 552 12.22 6.77 -21.10
C PHE A 552 12.51 6.84 -19.61
N THR A 553 11.47 6.87 -18.78
CA THR A 553 11.65 6.91 -17.32
C THR A 553 10.87 5.79 -16.62
N GLY A 554 11.31 5.39 -15.44
CA GLY A 554 10.56 4.43 -14.63
C GLY A 554 11.43 3.44 -13.86
N PRO A 555 10.80 2.55 -13.08
CA PRO A 555 11.49 1.54 -12.30
C PRO A 555 11.89 0.35 -13.18
N PHE A 556 12.81 0.58 -14.11
CA PHE A 556 13.31 -0.45 -15.01
C PHE A 556 14.84 -0.47 -15.06
N THR A 557 15.38 -1.62 -15.46
CA THR A 557 16.77 -1.78 -15.86
C THR A 557 16.87 -1.66 -17.37
N ALA A 558 17.64 -0.70 -17.87
CA ALA A 558 17.91 -0.58 -19.30
C ALA A 558 18.72 -1.79 -19.78
N LEU A 559 18.28 -2.41 -20.87
CA LEU A 559 19.05 -3.46 -21.52
C LEU A 559 19.93 -2.86 -22.63
N PRO A 560 21.15 -3.40 -22.83
CA PRO A 560 22.06 -2.93 -23.87
C PRO A 560 21.52 -3.12 -25.29
#